data_AF-A0A7W3IZL8-F1
#
_entry.id   AF-A0A7W3IZL8-F1
#
_cell.length_a   1.000
_cell.length_b   1.000
_cell.length_c   1.000
_cell.angle_alpha   90.00
_cell.angle_beta   90.00
_cell.angle_gamma   90.00
#
_symmetry.space_group_name_H-M   'P 1'
#
loop_
_entity.id
_entity.type
_entity.pdbx_description
1 polymer ?
#
loop_
_entity_poly.entity_id
_entity_poly.type
_entity_poly.pdbx_seq_one_letter_code
_entity_poly.pdbx_strand_id
1 'polypeptide(L)'
;MASFVPTSEETLEDQRLYTRARLVEVACLDCLATVGVKKNSEHHTSIQWTDRALGDCQEFARMSAEPGGRPVYAACPRLAASIEAAVRDGAVPIGAEDGY
;
A
#
# COMPACT_ATOMS: atom_id res chain seq x y z
N MET A 1 6.13 -15.61 17.29
CA MET A 1 7.46 -15.17 17.77
C MET A 1 8.25 -14.77 16.53
N ALA A 2 8.54 -13.48 16.33
CA ALA A 2 9.24 -13.03 15.14
C ALA A 2 10.71 -13.47 15.22
N SER A 3 11.10 -14.46 14.42
CA SER A 3 12.48 -15.00 14.43
C SER A 3 13.54 -14.05 13.88
N PHE A 4 13.12 -12.93 13.25
CA PHE A 4 14.00 -11.98 12.59
C PHE A 4 13.60 -10.55 12.92
N VAL A 5 13.77 -10.16 14.19
CA VAL A 5 13.67 -8.75 14.59
C VAL A 5 15.07 -8.15 14.49
N PRO A 6 15.35 -7.25 13.54
CA PRO A 6 16.64 -6.58 13.47
C PRO A 6 16.86 -5.75 14.75
N THR A 7 18.03 -5.87 15.35
CA THR A 7 18.41 -5.17 16.59
C THR A 7 19.43 -4.06 16.35
N SER A 8 20.05 -4.01 15.17
CA SER A 8 20.96 -2.93 14.78
C SER A 8 20.18 -1.65 14.51
N GLU A 9 20.62 -0.54 15.10
CA GLU A 9 20.00 0.79 14.92
C GLU A 9 20.02 1.23 13.46
N GLU A 10 21.12 0.97 12.75
CA GLU A 10 21.26 1.26 11.32
C GLU A 10 20.22 0.50 10.49
N THR A 11 20.03 -0.79 10.75
CA THR A 11 19.03 -1.61 10.06
C THR A 11 17.59 -1.15 10.36
N LEU A 12 17.33 -0.69 11.57
CA LEU A 12 16.02 -0.14 11.95
C LEU A 12 15.76 1.21 11.28
N GLU A 13 16.77 2.05 11.11
CA GLU A 13 16.67 3.31 10.36
C GLU A 13 16.38 3.02 8.88
N ASP A 14 17.14 2.14 8.25
CA ASP A 14 16.92 1.74 6.85
C ASP A 14 15.51 1.18 6.65
N GLN A 15 15.05 0.31 7.56
CA GLN A 15 13.69 -0.20 7.50
C GLN A 15 12.67 0.95 7.57
N ARG A 16 12.84 1.91 8.48
CA ARG A 16 11.92 3.06 8.56
C ARG A 16 11.96 3.88 7.29
N LEU A 17 13.15 4.20 6.76
CA LEU A 17 13.32 5.01 5.57
C LEU A 17 12.66 4.38 4.35
N TYR A 18 12.96 3.12 4.05
CA TYR A 18 12.52 2.50 2.80
C TYR A 18 11.13 1.86 2.88
N THR A 19 10.69 1.44 4.07
CA THR A 19 9.42 0.70 4.21
C THR A 19 8.32 1.49 4.91
N ARG A 20 8.59 2.63 5.54
CA ARG A 20 7.54 3.36 6.28
C ARG A 20 7.50 4.85 5.98
N ALA A 21 8.63 5.44 5.64
CA ALA A 21 8.69 6.88 5.42
C ALA A 21 7.80 7.28 4.23
N ARG A 22 7.09 8.40 4.42
CA ARG A 22 6.31 9.08 3.37
C ARG A 22 5.18 8.24 2.76
N LEU A 23 4.73 7.22 3.48
CA LEU A 23 3.43 6.60 3.21
C LEU A 23 2.33 7.54 3.69
N VAL A 24 1.34 7.74 2.83
CA VAL A 24 0.08 8.41 3.16
C VAL A 24 -1.00 7.35 3.31
N GLU A 25 -1.77 7.41 4.38
CA GLU A 25 -2.92 6.52 4.55
C GLU A 25 -4.05 6.93 3.61
N VAL A 26 -4.52 5.98 2.80
CA VAL A 26 -5.65 6.17 1.89
C VAL A 26 -6.68 5.09 2.18
N ALA A 27 -7.92 5.51 2.39
CA ALA A 27 -9.05 4.61 2.50
C ALA A 27 -9.71 4.40 1.13
N CYS A 28 -10.04 3.15 0.80
CA CYS A 28 -10.89 2.86 -0.34
C CYS A 28 -12.29 3.43 -0.10
N LEU A 29 -12.83 4.17 -1.07
CA LEU A 29 -14.17 4.79 -0.94
C LEU A 29 -15.31 3.76 -0.90
N ASP A 30 -15.05 2.50 -1.27
CA ASP A 30 -16.07 1.46 -1.38
C ASP A 30 -16.08 0.45 -0.25
N CYS A 31 -14.91 -0.03 0.16
CA CYS A 31 -14.78 -1.02 1.23
C CYS A 31 -14.17 -0.46 2.51
N LEU A 32 -13.74 0.82 2.50
CA LEU A 32 -13.09 1.49 3.63
C LEU A 32 -11.78 0.85 4.10
N ALA A 33 -11.26 -0.15 3.37
CA ALA A 33 -9.94 -0.71 3.60
C ALA A 33 -8.89 0.41 3.53
N THR A 34 -8.10 0.54 4.59
CA THR A 34 -7.07 1.59 4.73
C THR A 34 -5.70 1.01 4.43
N VAL A 35 -4.99 1.61 3.47
CA VAL A 35 -3.67 1.19 3.01
C VAL A 35 -2.67 2.32 3.11
N GLY A 36 -1.38 1.98 3.24
CA GLY A 36 -0.30 2.96 3.10
C GLY A 36 0.06 3.13 1.63
N VAL A 37 0.08 4.35 1.12
CA VAL A 37 0.32 4.64 -0.30
C VAL A 37 1.47 5.60 -0.45
N LYS A 38 2.35 5.31 -1.40
CA LYS A 38 3.46 6.18 -1.79
C LYS A 38 3.54 6.25 -3.31
N LYS A 39 3.46 7.47 -3.85
CA LYS A 39 3.56 7.73 -5.28
C LYS A 39 4.99 8.17 -5.61
N ASN A 40 5.81 7.22 -6.06
CA ASN A 40 7.22 7.49 -6.39
C ASN A 40 7.36 8.26 -7.70
N SER A 41 6.45 8.02 -8.65
CA SER A 41 6.34 8.79 -9.90
C SER A 41 4.89 8.76 -10.40
N GLU A 42 4.60 9.47 -11.50
CA GLU A 42 3.26 9.48 -12.11
C GLU A 42 2.77 8.06 -12.44
N HIS A 43 3.68 7.17 -12.85
CA HIS A 43 3.36 5.79 -13.24
C HIS A 43 3.70 4.74 -12.18
N HIS A 44 4.43 5.09 -11.12
CA HIS A 44 4.86 4.13 -10.09
C HIS A 44 4.25 4.45 -8.72
N THR A 45 3.41 3.53 -8.25
CA THR A 45 2.73 3.63 -6.95
C THR A 45 3.06 2.40 -6.12
N SER A 46 3.63 2.61 -4.94
CA SER A 46 3.79 1.55 -3.93
C SER A 46 2.59 1.56 -3.00
N ILE A 47 1.97 0.40 -2.82
CA ILE A 47 0.80 0.22 -1.95
C ILE A 47 1.16 -0.83 -0.90
N GLN A 48 1.06 -0.45 0.37
CA GLN A 48 1.26 -1.33 1.50
C GLN A 48 -0.08 -1.79 2.06
N TRP A 49 -0.28 -3.10 1.94
CA TRP A 49 -1.43 -3.78 2.47
C TRP A 49 -1.13 -4.34 3.85
N THR A 50 -2.03 -4.07 4.79
CA THR A 50 -2.07 -4.77 6.08
C THR A 50 -3.00 -5.97 5.98
N ASP A 51 -2.84 -6.94 6.88
CA ASP A 51 -3.74 -8.10 6.97
C ASP A 51 -5.21 -7.67 7.14
N ARG A 52 -5.44 -6.64 7.96
CA ARG A 52 -6.76 -6.01 8.14
C ARG A 52 -7.31 -5.46 6.82
N ALA A 53 -6.52 -4.66 6.10
CA ALA A 53 -6.95 -4.08 4.84
C ALA A 53 -7.26 -5.15 3.78
N LEU A 54 -6.51 -6.25 3.77
CA LEU A 54 -6.78 -7.40 2.91
C LEU A 54 -8.11 -8.08 3.27
N GLY A 55 -8.39 -8.26 4.57
CA GLY A 55 -9.64 -8.84 5.06
C GLY A 55 -10.87 -7.96 4.78
N ASP A 56 -10.72 -6.64 4.85
CA ASP A 56 -11.81 -5.68 4.58
C ASP A 56 -12.09 -5.49 3.07
N CYS A 57 -11.14 -5.89 2.21
CA CYS A 57 -11.25 -5.70 0.77
C CYS A 57 -12.16 -6.74 0.11
N GLN A 58 -13.38 -6.30 -0.24
CA GLN A 58 -14.37 -7.13 -0.95
C GLN A 58 -13.86 -7.66 -2.30
N GLU A 59 -13.00 -6.92 -3.00
CA GLU A 59 -12.46 -7.37 -4.28
C GLU A 59 -11.48 -8.53 -4.10
N PHE A 60 -10.60 -8.46 -3.11
CA PHE A 60 -9.70 -9.56 -2.79
C PHE A 60 -10.45 -10.78 -2.24
N ALA A 61 -11.53 -10.57 -1.50
CA ALA A 61 -12.42 -11.66 -1.09
C ALA A 61 -13.02 -12.38 -2.32
N ARG A 62 -13.50 -11.63 -3.32
CA ARG A 62 -14.03 -12.17 -4.59
C ARG A 62 -12.97 -12.93 -5.38
N MET A 63 -11.80 -12.31 -5.59
CA MET A 63 -10.67 -12.91 -6.32
C MET A 63 -10.13 -14.19 -5.66
N SER A 64 -10.24 -14.29 -4.34
CA SER A 64 -9.83 -15.48 -3.59
C SER A 64 -10.83 -16.63 -3.71
N ALA A 65 -12.10 -16.34 -4.03
CA ALA A 65 -13.16 -17.34 -4.17
C ALA A 65 -13.24 -17.94 -5.59
N GLU A 66 -12.61 -17.31 -6.59
CA GLU A 66 -12.58 -17.80 -7.97
C GLU A 66 -11.73 -19.07 -8.12
N PRO A 67 -12.20 -20.09 -8.88
CA PRO A 67 -11.43 -21.30 -9.14
C PRO A 67 -10.16 -20.98 -9.93
N GLY A 68 -8.99 -21.12 -9.29
CA GLY A 68 -7.70 -20.67 -9.81
C GLY A 68 -6.95 -19.68 -8.91
N GLY A 69 -7.63 -19.12 -7.89
CA GLY A 69 -7.06 -18.49 -6.69
C GLY A 69 -6.07 -17.33 -6.89
N ARG A 70 -6.49 -16.12 -6.46
CA ARG A 70 -5.74 -14.86 -6.32
C ARG A 70 -4.78 -14.49 -7.48
N PRO A 71 -5.20 -13.60 -8.41
CA PRO A 71 -4.25 -12.87 -9.24
C PRO A 71 -3.48 -11.90 -8.33
N VAL A 72 -2.38 -12.37 -7.73
CA VAL A 72 -1.49 -11.62 -6.81
C VAL A 72 -0.92 -10.35 -7.46
N TYR A 73 -1.04 -10.23 -8.77
CA TYR A 73 -0.45 -9.17 -9.59
C TYR A 73 -1.36 -7.95 -9.80
N ALA A 74 -2.65 -8.03 -9.48
CA ALA A 74 -3.59 -6.93 -9.70
C ALA A 74 -3.96 -6.23 -8.39
N ALA A 75 -3.67 -4.93 -8.30
CA ALA A 75 -4.23 -4.11 -7.23
C ALA A 75 -5.76 -4.02 -7.37
N CYS A 76 -6.47 -3.84 -6.25
CA CYS A 76 -7.90 -3.58 -6.27
C CYS A 76 -8.19 -2.34 -7.14
N PRO A 77 -8.95 -2.45 -8.26
CA PRO A 77 -9.18 -1.34 -9.18
C PRO A 77 -9.95 -0.19 -8.50
N ARG A 78 -10.81 -0.51 -7.52
CA ARG A 78 -11.54 0.48 -6.73
C ARG A 78 -10.64 1.30 -5.82
N LEU A 79 -9.65 0.63 -5.21
CA LEU A 79 -8.62 1.31 -4.43
C LEU A 79 -7.75 2.18 -5.35
N ALA A 80 -7.35 1.67 -6.51
CA ALA A 80 -6.56 2.45 -7.47
C ALA A 80 -7.27 3.76 -7.85
N ALA A 81 -8.58 3.71 -8.12
CA ALA A 81 -9.37 4.92 -8.37
C ALA A 81 -9.40 5.89 -7.16
N SER A 82 -9.48 5.35 -5.93
CA SER A 82 -9.43 6.15 -4.70
C SER A 82 -8.06 6.82 -4.52
N ILE A 83 -6.98 6.12 -4.84
CA ILE A 83 -5.62 6.66 -4.81
C ILE A 83 -5.46 7.77 -5.84
N GLU A 84 -5.90 7.57 -7.07
CA GLU A 84 -5.83 8.59 -8.12
C GLU A 84 -6.69 9.82 -7.79
N ALA A 85 -7.80 9.67 -7.06
CA ALA A 85 -8.52 10.81 -6.49
C ALA A 85 -7.68 11.54 -5.43
N ALA A 86 -7.11 10.80 -4.47
CA ALA A 86 -6.27 11.38 -3.43
C ALA A 86 -5.00 12.07 -3.96
N VAL A 87 -4.42 11.58 -5.06
CA VAL A 87 -3.32 12.24 -5.78
C VAL A 87 -3.79 13.54 -6.43
N ARG A 88 -4.94 13.53 -7.12
CA ARG A 88 -5.51 14.74 -7.75
C ARG A 88 -5.89 15.80 -6.73
N ASP A 89 -6.37 15.40 -5.55
CA ASP A 89 -6.71 16.30 -4.45
C ASP A 89 -5.46 16.79 -3.69
N GLY A 90 -4.27 16.30 -4.03
CA GLY A 90 -3.01 16.68 -3.40
C GLY A 90 -2.76 16.02 -2.03
N ALA A 91 -3.63 15.11 -1.61
CA ALA A 91 -3.46 14.36 -0.36
C ALA A 91 -2.31 13.35 -0.43
N VAL A 92 -2.09 12.75 -1.60
CA VAL A 92 -0.93 11.87 -1.86
C VAL A 92 0.06 12.63 -2.75
N PRO A 93 1.24 13.03 -2.23
CA PRO A 93 2.24 13.73 -3.03
C PRO A 93 2.90 12.77 -4.04
N ILE A 94 3.10 13.26 -5.26
CA ILE A 94 3.88 12.58 -6.30
C ILE A 94 5.36 12.94 -6.12
N GLY A 95 6.25 11.97 -6.31
CA GLY A 95 7.68 12.22 -6.21
C GLY A 95 8.13 12.23 -4.76
N ALA A 96 7.70 11.24 -3.98
CA ALA A 96 8.36 10.92 -2.73
C ALA A 96 9.76 10.35 -3.02
N GLU A 97 10.66 11.17 -3.57
CA GLU A 97 12.03 10.84 -3.92
C GLU A 97 12.76 10.46 -2.64
N ASP A 98 13.12 9.19 -2.46
CA ASP A 98 13.77 8.69 -1.24
C ASP A 98 15.16 9.29 -0.94
N GLY A 99 15.55 10.36 -1.64
CA GLY A 99 16.76 11.11 -1.37
C GLY A 99 17.98 10.22 -1.55
N TYR A 100 18.26 9.88 -2.81
CA TYR A 100 19.56 9.37 -3.21
C TYR A 100 20.26 10.41 -4.09
#